data_AF-A0AAW8BVT5-F1
#
_entry.id   AF-A0AAW8BVT5-F1
#
_cell.length_a   1.000
_cell.length_b   1.000
_cell.length_c   1.000
_cell.angle_alpha   90.00
_cell.angle_beta   90.00
_cell.angle_gamma   90.00
#
_symmetry.space_group_name_H-M   'P 1'
#
loop_
_entity.id
_entity.type
_entity.pdbx_description
1 polymer ?
#
loop_
_entity_poly.entity_id
_entity_poly.type
_entity_poly.pdbx_seq_one_letter_code
_entity_poly.pdbx_strand_id
1 'polypeptide(L)'
;MALHEDADDSDERSLTDLVEQPAKVMRIGTMIKQLLEEVRAAPLDEASRTRLRDIHATSIRELEDGLAPELREELERLTLPFNEDSAPSDAEIRIAQAQLVGWLEGLFHGIQTALFAQQMAARAQLEQMRQGALPPGISKPGPHGHGTGQYL
;
A
#
# COMPACT_ATOMS: atom_id res chain seq x y z
N MET A 1 -24.99 9.40 -33.81
CA MET A 1 -25.46 9.30 -32.41
C MET A 1 -24.38 8.53 -31.68
N ALA A 2 -23.53 9.24 -30.95
CA ALA A 2 -22.39 8.66 -30.24
C ALA A 2 -22.89 7.94 -28.99
N LEU A 3 -22.47 6.69 -28.81
CA LEU A 3 -22.63 5.96 -27.55
C LEU A 3 -21.43 6.30 -26.66
N HIS A 4 -21.72 6.81 -25.47
CA HIS A 4 -20.77 7.19 -24.43
C HIS A 4 -19.84 6.03 -24.07
N GLU A 5 -18.55 6.34 -24.01
CA GLU A 5 -17.55 5.66 -23.19
C GLU A 5 -17.89 5.93 -21.71
N ASP A 6 -18.34 4.91 -20.98
CA ASP A 6 -18.44 4.93 -19.51
C ASP A 6 -18.04 3.53 -18.99
N ALA A 7 -16.84 3.08 -19.35
CA ALA A 7 -16.28 1.81 -18.90
C ALA A 7 -14.78 1.96 -18.64
N ASP A 8 -14.39 2.85 -17.72
CA ASP A 8 -13.02 2.89 -17.17
C ASP A 8 -12.90 3.54 -15.77
N ASP A 9 -14.00 3.84 -15.06
CA ASP A 9 -13.94 4.55 -13.76
C ASP A 9 -14.26 3.63 -12.55
N SER A 10 -14.43 2.32 -12.77
CA SER A 10 -14.81 1.36 -11.72
C SER A 10 -13.70 0.43 -11.24
N ASP A 11 -12.54 0.40 -11.89
CA ASP A 11 -11.56 -0.70 -11.71
C ASP A 11 -10.40 -0.42 -10.74
N GLU A 12 -10.26 0.81 -10.22
CA GLU A 12 -9.30 1.11 -9.15
C GLU A 12 -10.02 1.87 -8.04
N ARG A 13 -10.71 1.16 -7.14
CA ARG A 13 -10.79 1.69 -5.77
C ARG A 13 -9.37 2.03 -5.37
N SER A 14 -9.13 3.29 -5.01
CA SER A 14 -7.79 3.75 -4.66
C SER A 14 -7.23 2.73 -3.67
N LEU A 15 -6.03 2.19 -3.90
CA LEU A 15 -5.45 1.15 -3.03
C LEU A 15 -5.44 1.56 -1.54
N THR A 16 -5.49 2.87 -1.27
CA THR A 16 -5.70 3.45 0.07
C THR A 16 -7.06 3.13 0.69
N ASP A 17 -8.11 2.99 -0.11
CA ASP A 17 -9.49 2.74 0.30
C ASP A 17 -9.71 1.28 0.67
N LEU A 18 -8.78 0.39 0.29
CA LEU A 18 -8.77 -1.00 0.76
C LEU A 18 -8.46 -1.10 2.26
N VAL A 19 -7.86 -0.07 2.86
CA VAL A 19 -7.55 0.00 4.29
C VAL A 19 -8.36 1.11 4.93
N GLU A 20 -9.55 0.76 5.43
CA GLU A 20 -10.50 1.70 6.03
C GLU A 20 -9.96 2.37 7.30
N GLN A 21 -9.14 1.65 8.09
CA GLN A 21 -8.55 2.15 9.33
C GLN A 21 -7.02 1.95 9.38
N PRO A 22 -6.22 2.72 8.63
CA PRO A 22 -4.77 2.49 8.51
C PRO A 22 -4.04 2.48 9.85
N ALA A 23 -4.36 3.42 10.74
CA ALA A 23 -3.73 3.51 12.06
C ALA A 23 -4.02 2.29 12.95
N LYS A 24 -5.23 1.72 12.87
CA LYS A 24 -5.61 0.53 13.62
C LYS A 24 -4.85 -0.69 13.09
N VAL A 25 -4.87 -0.90 11.77
CA VAL A 25 -4.18 -2.01 11.10
C VAL A 25 -2.67 -1.98 11.38
N MET A 26 -2.04 -0.81 11.28
CA MET A 26 -0.61 -0.65 11.61
C MET A 26 -0.28 -1.00 13.07
N ARG A 27 -1.12 -0.55 14.02
CA ARG A 27 -0.92 -0.85 15.44
C ARG A 27 -1.02 -2.35 15.72
N ILE A 28 -2.02 -3.03 15.14
CA ILE A 28 -2.19 -4.48 15.29
C ILE A 28 -1.05 -5.24 14.62
N GLY A 29 -0.67 -4.86 13.39
CA GLY A 29 0.46 -5.48 12.69
C GLY A 29 1.77 -5.36 13.49
N THR A 30 2.04 -4.20 14.08
CA THR A 30 3.21 -3.99 14.94
C THR A 30 3.17 -4.88 16.18
N MET A 31 2.00 -5.00 16.81
CA MET A 31 1.80 -5.90 17.96
C MET A 31 2.07 -7.36 17.58
N ILE A 32 1.51 -7.85 16.47
CA ILE A 32 1.75 -9.24 16.00
C ILE A 32 3.23 -9.46 15.71
N LYS A 33 3.91 -8.49 15.09
CA LYS A 33 5.35 -8.58 14.81
C LYS A 33 6.18 -8.70 16.08
N GLN A 34 5.89 -7.92 17.11
CA GLN A 34 6.57 -8.02 18.41
C GLN A 34 6.31 -9.38 19.08
N LEU A 35 5.08 -9.88 19.05
CA LEU A 35 4.77 -11.21 19.58
C LEU A 35 5.52 -12.32 18.84
N LEU A 36 5.68 -12.20 17.52
CA LEU A 36 6.44 -13.15 16.71
C LEU A 36 7.92 -13.15 17.10
N GLU A 37 8.48 -11.98 17.39
CA GLU A 37 9.85 -11.83 17.87
C GLU A 37 10.03 -12.50 19.24
N GLU A 38 9.07 -12.32 20.16
CA GLU A 38 9.09 -12.99 21.48
C GLU A 38 9.04 -14.52 21.35
N VAL A 39 8.17 -15.07 20.49
CA VAL A 39 8.09 -16.54 20.26
C VAL A 39 9.39 -17.08 19.66
N ARG A 40 10.14 -16.26 18.92
CA ARG A 40 11.46 -16.64 18.37
C ARG A 40 12.57 -16.56 19.40
N ALA A 41 12.42 -15.74 20.44
CA ALA A 41 13.46 -15.48 21.42
C ALA A 41 13.61 -16.62 22.43
N ALA A 42 12.52 -17.25 22.86
CA ALA A 42 12.54 -18.34 23.83
C ALA A 42 11.36 -19.31 23.66
N PRO A 43 11.50 -20.59 24.08
CA PRO A 43 10.40 -21.54 24.11
C PRO A 43 9.27 -21.08 25.04
N LEU A 44 8.03 -21.37 24.66
CA LEU A 44 6.85 -21.01 25.42
C LEU A 44 6.30 -22.17 26.24
N ASP A 45 5.72 -21.85 27.40
CA ASP A 45 4.89 -22.79 28.15
C ASP A 45 3.49 -22.91 27.53
N GLU A 46 2.76 -23.94 27.94
CA GLU A 46 1.43 -24.23 27.38
C GLU A 46 0.43 -23.08 27.61
N ALA A 47 0.47 -22.46 28.79
CA ALA A 47 -0.39 -21.33 29.13
C ALA A 47 -0.16 -20.13 28.20
N SER A 48 1.10 -19.81 27.90
CA SER A 48 1.47 -18.74 26.97
C SER A 48 1.02 -19.06 25.55
N ARG A 49 1.10 -20.32 25.12
CA ARG A 49 0.63 -20.73 23.79
C ARG A 49 -0.89 -20.63 23.63
N THR A 50 -1.64 -21.06 24.64
CA THR A 50 -3.10 -20.86 24.67
C THR A 50 -3.45 -19.38 24.61
N ARG A 51 -2.74 -18.53 25.37
CA ARG A 51 -2.95 -17.08 25.31
C ARG A 51 -2.64 -16.49 23.93
N LEU A 52 -1.57 -16.94 23.29
CA LEU A 52 -1.20 -16.45 21.95
C LEU A 52 -2.17 -16.90 20.86
N ARG A 53 -2.77 -18.09 20.99
CA ARG A 53 -3.87 -18.52 20.13
C ARG A 53 -5.04 -17.53 20.19
N ASP A 54 -5.46 -17.18 21.40
CA ASP A 54 -6.61 -16.30 21.61
C ASP A 54 -6.31 -14.87 21.14
N ILE A 55 -5.07 -14.40 21.36
CA ILE A 55 -4.58 -13.13 20.82
C ILE A 55 -4.57 -13.15 19.29
N HIS A 56 -4.12 -14.24 18.66
CA HIS A 56 -4.11 -14.37 17.20
C HIS A 56 -5.52 -14.27 16.62
N ALA A 57 -6.47 -15.04 17.14
CA ALA A 57 -7.87 -15.01 16.71
C ALA A 57 -8.52 -13.63 16.90
N THR A 58 -8.20 -12.95 18.01
CA THR A 58 -8.70 -11.59 18.27
C THR A 58 -8.05 -10.57 17.33
N SER A 59 -6.75 -10.73 17.03
CA SER A 59 -6.03 -9.83 16.13
C SER A 59 -6.57 -9.92 14.70
N ILE A 60 -6.94 -11.11 14.22
CA ILE A 60 -7.59 -11.27 12.91
C ILE A 60 -8.91 -10.49 12.85
N ARG A 61 -9.80 -10.71 13.83
CA ARG A 61 -11.07 -9.97 13.92
C ARG A 61 -10.89 -8.45 13.95
N GLU A 62 -9.90 -7.97 14.70
CA GLU A 62 -9.58 -6.55 14.78
C GLU A 62 -8.95 -6.00 13.49
N LEU A 63 -8.19 -6.82 12.75
CA LEU A 63 -7.68 -6.47 11.42
C LEU A 63 -8.83 -6.37 10.42
N GLU A 64 -9.73 -7.35 10.39
CA GLU A 64 -10.89 -7.37 9.50
C GLU A 64 -11.71 -6.08 9.63
N ASP A 65 -12.01 -5.63 10.85
CA ASP A 65 -12.71 -4.36 11.10
C ASP A 65 -12.02 -3.11 10.50
N GLY A 66 -10.70 -3.18 10.27
CA GLY A 66 -9.92 -2.10 9.68
C GLY A 66 -9.68 -2.22 8.17
N LEU A 67 -10.17 -3.28 7.53
CA LEU A 67 -9.94 -3.61 6.12
C LEU A 67 -11.24 -3.50 5.31
N ALA A 68 -11.14 -3.22 4.02
CA ALA A 68 -12.27 -3.28 3.09
C ALA A 68 -12.72 -4.75 2.87
N PRO A 69 -13.98 -4.99 2.44
CA PRO A 69 -14.53 -6.34 2.27
C PRO A 69 -13.64 -7.30 1.48
N GLU A 70 -13.00 -6.83 0.42
CA GLU A 70 -12.15 -7.65 -0.45
C GLU A 70 -10.93 -8.20 0.29
N LEU A 71 -10.29 -7.34 1.10
CA LEU A 71 -9.14 -7.74 1.91
C LEU A 71 -9.56 -8.58 3.11
N ARG A 72 -10.78 -8.40 3.64
CA ARG A 72 -11.34 -9.31 4.66
C ARG A 72 -11.48 -10.71 4.11
N GLU A 73 -12.12 -10.85 2.94
CA GLU A 73 -12.30 -12.14 2.29
C GLU A 73 -10.95 -12.77 1.90
N GLU A 74 -9.98 -11.97 1.47
CA GLU A 74 -8.61 -12.46 1.21
C GLU A 74 -7.95 -12.99 2.49
N LEU A 75 -8.00 -12.22 3.58
CA LEU A 75 -7.44 -12.60 4.86
C LEU A 75 -8.08 -13.89 5.39
N GLU A 76 -9.40 -14.02 5.31
CA GLU A 76 -10.14 -15.22 5.72
C GLU A 76 -9.74 -16.46 4.90
N ARG A 77 -9.52 -16.31 3.58
CA ARG A 77 -9.05 -17.43 2.74
C ARG A 77 -7.62 -17.87 3.06
N LEU A 78 -6.78 -16.96 3.52
CA LEU A 78 -5.37 -17.23 3.80
C LEU A 78 -5.13 -17.73 5.22
N THR A 79 -5.95 -17.31 6.18
CA THR A 79 -5.76 -17.63 7.60
C THR A 79 -6.59 -18.84 8.00
N LEU A 80 -5.96 -19.80 8.66
CA LEU A 80 -6.61 -20.98 9.21
C LEU A 80 -6.64 -20.86 10.75
N PRO A 81 -7.81 -21.02 11.40
CA PRO A 81 -7.89 -20.98 12.86
C PRO A 81 -7.15 -22.17 13.47
N PHE A 82 -6.55 -21.95 14.64
CA PHE A 82 -5.96 -23.02 15.43
C PHE A 82 -7.04 -23.96 15.98
N ASN A 83 -6.64 -25.18 16.33
CA ASN A 83 -7.51 -26.10 17.07
C ASN A 83 -7.85 -25.52 18.45
N GLU A 84 -9.13 -25.55 18.81
CA GLU A 84 -9.60 -25.07 20.11
C GLU A 84 -9.38 -26.08 21.25
N ASP A 85 -9.31 -27.38 20.92
CA ASP A 85 -9.21 -28.48 21.88
C ASP A 85 -7.81 -28.68 22.46
N SER A 86 -6.78 -28.06 21.86
CA SER A 86 -5.39 -28.17 22.32
C SER A 86 -4.62 -26.89 22.13
N ALA A 87 -3.63 -26.65 23.00
CA ALA A 87 -2.68 -25.57 22.81
C ALA A 87 -1.86 -25.80 21.53
N PRO A 88 -1.72 -24.81 20.64
CA PRO A 88 -0.85 -24.94 19.48
C PRO A 88 0.61 -25.05 19.91
N SER A 89 1.46 -25.56 19.03
CA SER A 89 2.91 -25.59 19.23
C SER A 89 3.58 -24.24 18.95
N ASP A 90 4.79 -24.03 19.48
CA ASP A 90 5.62 -22.85 19.18
C ASP A 90 5.86 -22.71 17.66
N ALA A 91 5.91 -23.82 16.92
CA ALA A 91 6.08 -23.81 15.47
C ALA A 91 4.81 -23.29 14.77
N GLU A 92 3.64 -23.80 15.15
CA GLU A 92 2.35 -23.36 14.60
C GLU A 92 2.11 -21.86 14.84
N ILE A 93 2.39 -21.38 16.07
CA ILE A 93 2.30 -19.95 16.40
C ILE A 93 3.22 -19.11 15.53
N ARG A 94 4.50 -19.52 15.37
CA ARG A 94 5.47 -18.79 14.54
C ARG A 94 5.03 -18.70 13.08
N ILE A 95 4.51 -19.79 12.52
CA ILE A 95 4.05 -19.81 11.13
C ILE A 95 2.83 -18.89 10.95
N ALA A 96 1.82 -19.01 11.81
CA ALA A 96 0.60 -18.22 11.69
C ALA A 96 0.88 -16.72 11.87
N GLN A 97 1.69 -16.33 12.86
CA GLN A 97 2.05 -14.92 13.05
C GLN A 97 2.95 -14.41 11.92
N ALA A 98 3.92 -15.20 11.44
CA ALA A 98 4.75 -14.79 10.31
C ALA A 98 3.95 -14.61 9.02
N GLN A 99 2.93 -15.43 8.79
CA GLN A 99 2.00 -15.28 7.68
C GLN A 99 1.27 -13.94 7.74
N LEU A 100 0.69 -13.60 8.90
CA LEU A 100 0.01 -12.31 9.09
C LEU A 100 0.95 -11.12 8.91
N VAL A 101 2.15 -11.17 9.52
CA VAL A 101 3.14 -10.10 9.39
C VAL A 101 3.56 -9.92 7.93
N GLY A 102 3.88 -11.00 7.22
CA GLY A 102 4.29 -10.93 5.81
C GLY A 102 3.19 -10.42 4.90
N TRP A 103 1.94 -10.84 5.12
CA TRP A 103 0.79 -10.35 4.36
C TRP A 103 0.56 -8.86 4.59
N LEU A 104 0.61 -8.39 5.85
CA LEU A 104 0.48 -6.97 6.19
C LEU A 104 1.62 -6.13 5.62
N GLU A 105 2.87 -6.61 5.68
CA GLU A 105 4.02 -5.94 5.09
C GLU A 105 3.86 -5.80 3.56
N GLY A 106 3.36 -6.85 2.88
CA GLY A 106 3.04 -6.83 1.46
C GLY A 106 1.93 -5.81 1.12
N LEU A 107 0.85 -5.80 1.89
CA LEU A 107 -0.26 -4.85 1.72
C LEU A 107 0.23 -3.40 1.81
N PHE A 108 0.95 -3.04 2.89
CA PHE A 108 1.45 -1.67 3.05
C PHE A 108 2.47 -1.29 1.99
N HIS A 109 3.33 -2.23 1.56
CA HIS A 109 4.27 -1.97 0.48
C HIS A 109 3.55 -1.71 -0.87
N GLY A 110 2.48 -2.46 -1.17
CA GLY A 110 1.66 -2.24 -2.36
C GLY A 110 1.02 -0.85 -2.37
N ILE A 111 0.42 -0.43 -1.25
CA ILE A 111 -0.18 0.91 -1.10
C ILE A 111 0.86 2.02 -1.28
N GLN A 112 2.03 1.89 -0.64
CA GLN A 112 3.12 2.86 -0.77
C GLN A 112 3.63 2.97 -2.21
N THR A 113 3.75 1.83 -2.90
CA THR A 113 4.21 1.77 -4.30
C THR A 113 3.23 2.47 -5.22
N ALA A 114 1.93 2.23 -5.05
CA ALA A 114 0.89 2.89 -5.84
C ALA A 114 0.82 4.40 -5.58
N LEU A 115 0.88 4.84 -4.32
CA LEU A 115 0.91 6.26 -3.96
C LEU A 115 2.14 6.97 -4.55
N PHE A 116 3.30 6.31 -4.54
CA PHE A 116 4.50 6.85 -5.17
C PHE A 116 4.34 6.97 -6.68
N ALA A 117 3.79 5.95 -7.34
CA ALA A 117 3.52 5.98 -8.78
C ALA A 117 2.55 7.11 -9.16
N GLN A 118 1.45 7.28 -8.40
CA GLN A 118 0.50 8.38 -8.57
C GLN A 118 1.18 9.75 -8.43
N GLN A 119 2.03 9.93 -7.40
CA GLN A 119 2.76 11.18 -7.19
C GLN A 119 3.72 11.49 -8.36
N MET A 120 4.39 10.47 -8.89
CA MET A 120 5.30 10.62 -10.03
C MET A 120 4.55 10.97 -11.32
N ALA A 121 3.42 10.31 -11.58
CA ALA A 121 2.56 10.62 -12.74
C ALA A 121 2.02 12.06 -12.67
N ALA A 122 1.53 12.48 -11.49
CA ALA A 122 1.05 13.85 -11.28
C ALA A 122 2.16 14.90 -11.50
N ARG A 123 3.39 14.63 -11.04
CA ARG A 123 4.55 15.50 -11.30
C ARG A 123 4.87 15.61 -12.79
N ALA A 124 4.91 14.49 -13.51
CA ALA A 124 5.19 14.47 -14.94
C ALA A 124 4.13 15.25 -15.74
N GLN A 125 2.85 15.12 -15.38
CA GLN A 125 1.76 15.89 -15.99
C GLN A 125 1.93 17.40 -15.76
N LEU A 126 2.27 17.82 -14.55
CA LEU A 126 2.54 19.23 -14.24
C LEU A 126 3.74 19.78 -15.01
N GLU A 127 4.80 19.01 -15.16
CA GLU A 127 5.97 19.40 -15.96
C GLU A 127 5.63 19.55 -17.44
N GLN A 128 4.83 18.64 -18.01
CA GLN A 128 4.34 18.74 -19.39
C GLN A 128 3.46 19.99 -19.59
N MET A 129 2.56 20.29 -18.65
CA MET A 129 1.75 21.51 -18.69
C MET A 129 2.62 22.78 -18.62
N ARG A 130 3.67 22.79 -17.80
CA ARG A 130 4.61 23.91 -17.71
C ARG A 130 5.43 24.08 -18.99
N GLN A 131 5.83 23.00 -19.65
CA GLN A 131 6.54 23.04 -20.93
C GLN A 131 5.63 23.49 -22.08
N GLY A 132 4.35 23.08 -22.08
CA GLY A 132 3.34 23.51 -23.07
C GLY A 132 2.80 24.93 -22.86
N ALA A 133 2.88 25.48 -21.64
CA ALA A 133 2.42 26.83 -21.30
C ALA A 133 3.51 27.91 -21.41
N LEU A 134 4.76 27.55 -21.76
CA LEU A 134 5.77 28.54 -22.10
C LEU A 134 5.34 29.26 -23.38
N PRO A 135 5.11 30.60 -23.35
CA PRO A 135 4.77 31.33 -24.57
C PRO A 135 5.89 31.12 -25.59
N PRO A 136 5.60 30.79 -26.86
CA PRO A 136 6.62 30.79 -27.89
C PRO A 136 7.30 32.16 -27.84
N GLY A 137 8.58 32.15 -27.47
CA GLY A 137 9.41 33.33 -27.47
C GLY A 137 9.21 33.99 -28.83
N ILE A 138 8.74 35.24 -28.79
CA ILE A 138 8.61 36.11 -29.95
C ILE A 138 9.92 36.03 -30.72
N SER A 139 9.92 35.20 -31.77
CA SER A 139 10.93 35.22 -32.80
C SER A 139 10.62 36.51 -33.54
N LYS A 140 11.26 37.62 -33.16
CA LYS A 140 11.28 38.81 -34.02
C LYS A 140 12.15 38.44 -35.23
N PRO A 141 11.59 38.28 -36.45
CA PRO A 141 12.40 38.25 -37.64
C PRO A 141 12.61 39.72 -38.02
N GLY A 142 13.76 40.28 -37.65
CA GLY A 142 14.21 41.54 -38.21
C GLY A 142 14.79 41.28 -39.61
N PRO A 143 14.25 41.87 -40.68
CA PRO A 143 14.63 41.56 -42.05
C PRO A 143 15.99 42.12 -42.44
N HIS A 144 16.61 41.46 -43.43
CA HIS A 144 17.83 41.88 -44.11
C HIS A 144 17.88 43.39 -44.41
N GLY A 145 18.97 44.03 -44.00
CA GLY A 145 19.42 45.33 -44.47
C GLY A 145 20.92 45.30 -44.73
N HIS A 146 21.31 45.27 -46.01
CA HIS A 146 22.66 45.54 -46.48
C HIS A 146 23.11 46.96 -46.05
N GLY A 147 24.35 47.09 -45.60
CA GLY A 147 24.96 48.39 -45.30
C GLY A 147 26.46 48.28 -45.09
N THR A 148 27.22 48.36 -46.19
CA THR A 148 28.66 48.61 -46.21
C THR A 148 29.00 49.92 -45.49
N GLY A 149 29.97 49.91 -44.58
CA GLY A 149 30.35 51.08 -43.79
C GLY A 149 31.75 51.00 -43.19
N GLN A 150 32.74 51.09 -44.08
CA GLN A 150 34.12 51.54 -43.86
C GLN A 150 34.22 52.69 -42.84
N TYR A 151 34.96 52.57 -41.73
CA TYR A 151 35.74 53.66 -41.12
C TYR A 151 36.88 53.13 -40.21
N LEU A 152 38.10 53.56 -40.61
CA LEU A 152 39.33 53.89 -39.86
C LEU A 152 39.72 53.08 -38.62
#